data_AF-K2D579-F1
#
_entry.id   AF-K2D579-F1
#
_cell.length_a   1.000
_cell.length_b   1.000
_cell.length_c   1.000
_cell.angle_alpha   90.00
_cell.angle_beta   90.00
_cell.angle_gamma   90.00
#
_symmetry.space_group_name_H-M   'P 1'
#
loop_
_entity.id
_entity.type
_entity.pdbx_description
1 polymer ?
#
loop_
_entity_poly.entity_id
_entity_poly.type
_entity_poly.pdbx_seq_one_letter_code
_entity_poly.pdbx_strand_id
1 'polypeptide(L)' 'MKRFSILLIAVMVLSTVVASAEPFKDVALSHWAYDAVNKLAAKGILQGFPDGTFKGKQTVTRYALAMVT' A
#
# COMPACT_ATOMS: atom_id res chain seq x y z
N MET A 1 3.27 5.18 39.90
CA MET A 1 3.10 6.21 38.84
C MET A 1 4.09 6.03 37.68
N LYS A 2 5.41 5.87 37.92
CA LYS A 2 6.42 5.72 36.84
C LYS A 2 6.24 4.46 35.94
N ARG A 3 5.75 3.35 36.50
CA ARG A 3 5.54 2.06 35.80
C ARG A 3 4.39 2.12 34.77
N PHE A 4 3.36 2.93 35.04
CA PHE A 4 2.26 3.18 34.11
C PHE A 4 2.71 4.06 32.93
N SER A 5 3.59 5.05 33.18
CA SER A 5 4.17 5.89 32.13
C SER A 5 5.07 5.11 31.16
N ILE A 6 5.86 4.14 31.67
CA ILE A 6 6.71 3.29 30.84
C ILE A 6 5.88 2.36 29.95
N LEU A 7 4.78 1.79 30.48
CA LEU A 7 3.85 0.96 29.71
C LEU A 7 3.13 1.78 28.62
N LEU A 8 2.75 3.03 28.92
CA LEU A 8 2.12 3.91 27.93
C LEU A 8 3.08 4.30 26.80
N ILE A 9 4.34 4.58 27.11
CA ILE A 9 5.38 4.88 26.12
C ILE A 9 5.67 3.63 25.27
N ALA A 10 5.76 2.44 25.89
CA ALA A 10 5.99 1.19 25.16
C ALA A 10 4.85 0.84 24.19
N VAL A 11 3.59 1.13 24.55
CA VAL A 11 2.42 0.95 23.66
C VAL A 11 2.42 1.96 22.50
N MET A 12 2.88 3.18 22.74
CA MET A 12 2.99 4.19 21.68
C MET A 12 4.10 3.84 20.67
N VAL A 13 5.25 3.36 21.13
CA VAL A 13 6.39 2.97 20.27
C VAL A 13 6.07 1.74 19.42
N LEU A 14 5.21 0.83 19.92
CA LEU A 14 4.74 -0.32 19.12
C LEU A 14 3.78 0.10 18.00
N SER A 15 3.13 1.26 18.12
CA SER A 15 2.20 1.78 17.12
C SER A 15 2.90 2.50 15.96
N THR A 16 4.19 2.82 16.08
CA THR A 16 4.95 3.56 15.05
C THR A 16 5.64 2.67 14.02
N VAL A 17 5.55 1.35 14.14
CA VAL A 17 6.04 0.40 13.12
C VAL A 17 4.92 -0.02 12.17
N VAL A 18 4.21 0.95 11.60
CA VAL A 18 3.49 0.70 10.35
C VAL A 18 4.53 0.66 9.24
N ALA A 19 5.16 -0.51 9.05
CA ALA A 19 5.85 -0.79 7.81
C ALA A 19 4.82 -0.60 6.69
N SER A 20 4.97 0.46 5.90
CA SER A 20 4.16 0.67 4.70
C SER A 20 4.48 -0.49 3.77
N ALA A 21 3.69 -1.56 3.83
CA ALA A 21 3.82 -2.67 2.92
C ALA A 21 3.64 -2.12 1.51
N GLU A 22 4.63 -2.35 0.65
CA GLU A 22 4.52 -2.01 -0.77
C GLU A 22 3.26 -2.68 -1.31
N PRO A 23 2.30 -1.92 -1.87
CA PRO A 23 1.00 -2.49 -2.22
C PRO A 23 1.13 -3.51 -3.34
N PHE A 24 2.19 -3.43 -4.17
CA PHE A 24 2.43 -4.34 -5.29
C PHE A 24 3.89 -4.77 -5.41
N LYS A 25 4.13 -6.08 -5.47
CA LYS A 25 5.49 -6.66 -5.56
C LYS A 25 6.18 -6.47 -6.91
N ASP A 26 5.41 -6.17 -7.97
CA ASP A 26 5.88 -5.97 -9.33
C ASP A 26 6.06 -4.49 -9.71
N VAL A 27 5.94 -3.59 -8.73
CA VAL A 27 6.18 -2.15 -8.90
C VAL A 27 7.36 -1.75 -8.03
N ALA A 28 8.56 -1.74 -8.62
CA ALA A 28 9.76 -1.34 -7.92
C ALA A 28 9.72 0.15 -7.53
N LEU A 29 10.38 0.51 -6.41
CA LEU A 29 10.52 1.90 -5.94
C LEU A 29 11.08 2.86 -7.01
N SER A 30 11.95 2.36 -7.88
CA SER A 30 12.57 3.12 -8.97
C SER A 30 11.71 3.24 -10.23
N HIS A 31 10.55 2.57 -10.28
CA HIS A 31 9.68 2.57 -11.44
C HIS A 31 8.95 3.92 -11.55
N TRP A 32 8.92 4.51 -12.74
CA TRP A 32 8.31 5.84 -12.96
C TRP A 32 6.84 5.93 -12.50
N ALA A 33 6.11 4.82 -12.57
CA ALA A 33 4.69 4.75 -12.17
C ALA A 33 4.47 4.52 -10.67
N TYR A 34 5.53 4.27 -9.91
CA TYR A 34 5.47 3.88 -8.49
C TYR A 34 4.58 4.82 -7.67
N ASP A 35 4.88 6.11 -7.70
CA ASP A 35 4.14 7.13 -6.97
C ASP A 35 2.65 7.19 -7.36
N ALA A 36 2.36 7.08 -8.66
CA ALA A 36 1.00 7.17 -9.17
C ALA A 36 0.17 5.96 -8.74
N VAL A 37 0.74 4.76 -8.90
CA VAL A 37 0.11 3.49 -8.52
C VAL A 37 -0.17 3.46 -7.02
N ASN A 38 0.80 3.84 -6.19
CA ASN A 38 0.64 3.83 -4.75
C ASN A 38 -0.40 4.86 -4.27
N LYS A 39 -0.44 6.05 -4.86
CA LYS A 39 -1.46 7.06 -4.54
C LYS A 39 -2.87 6.59 -4.89
N LEU A 40 -3.05 5.90 -6.02
CA LEU A 40 -4.35 5.36 -6.42
C LEU A 40 -4.77 4.17 -5.55
N ALA A 41 -3.84 3.29 -5.20
CA ALA A 41 -4.08 2.18 -4.28
C ALA A 41 -4.48 2.68 -2.88
N ALA A 42 -3.77 3.67 -2.35
CA ALA A 42 -4.09 4.29 -1.06
C ALA A 42 -5.48 4.96 -1.03
N LYS A 43 -5.97 5.41 -2.19
CA LYS A 43 -7.32 5.95 -2.36
C LYS A 43 -8.40 4.90 -2.61
N GLY A 44 -8.02 3.62 -2.72
CA GLY A 44 -8.94 2.52 -3.05
C GLY A 44 -9.41 2.49 -4.50
N ILE A 45 -8.86 3.36 -5.37
CA ILE A 45 -9.22 3.48 -6.78
C ILE A 45 -8.66 2.29 -7.58
N LEU A 46 -7.46 1.86 -7.21
CA LEU A 46 -6.72 0.79 -7.87
C LEU A 46 -6.59 -0.38 -6.89
N GLN A 47 -7.12 -1.52 -7.29
CA GLN A 47 -6.91 -2.80 -6.60
C GLN A 47 -6.00 -3.69 -7.45
N GLY A 48 -5.00 -4.28 -6.80
CA GLY A 48 -4.16 -5.28 -7.44
C GLY A 48 -4.84 -6.65 -7.48
N PHE A 49 -4.07 -7.62 -7.93
CA PHE A 49 -4.49 -9.01 -8.01
C PHE A 49 -4.29 -9.72 -6.66
N PRO A 50 -4.99 -10.85 -6.42
CA PRO A 50 -4.82 -11.65 -5.21
C PRO A 50 -3.38 -12.15 -4.97
N ASP A 51 -2.57 -12.20 -6.03
CA ASP A 51 -1.15 -12.55 -5.95
C ASP A 51 -0.26 -11.39 -5.48
N GLY A 52 -0.82 -10.22 -5.18
CA GLY A 52 -0.10 -9.03 -4.72
C GLY A 52 0.61 -8.25 -5.83
N THR A 53 0.15 -8.37 -7.08
CA THR A 53 0.69 -7.62 -8.24
C THR A 53 -0.26 -6.54 -8.75
N PHE A 54 0.29 -5.54 -9.42
CA PHE A 54 -0.44 -4.54 -10.22
C PHE A 54 -0.63 -4.99 -11.68
N LYS A 55 0.34 -5.73 -12.24
CA LYS A 55 0.40 -6.19 -13.64
C LYS A 55 0.37 -5.06 -14.67
N GLY A 56 1.02 -3.93 -14.38
CA GLY A 56 1.00 -2.73 -15.22
C GLY A 56 1.54 -2.86 -16.65
N LYS A 57 2.12 -4.01 -17.03
CA LYS A 57 2.55 -4.33 -18.39
C LYS A 57 1.51 -5.11 -19.20
N GLN A 58 0.44 -5.59 -18.57
CA GLN A 58 -0.61 -6.33 -19.26
C GLN A 58 -1.57 -5.39 -19.97
N THR A 59 -2.09 -5.83 -21.12
CA THR A 59 -3.17 -5.13 -21.81
C THR A 59 -4.41 -5.11 -20.93
N VAL A 60 -4.92 -3.91 -20.66
CA VAL A 60 -6.12 -3.70 -19.85
C VAL A 60 -7.36 -3.80 -20.75
N THR A 61 -8.38 -4.54 -20.32
CA THR A 61 -9.67 -4.57 -21.01
C THR A 61 -10.49 -3.32 -20.67
N ARG A 62 -11.40 -2.92 -21.55
CA ARG A 62 -12.34 -1.82 -21.27
C ARG A 62 -13.15 -2.07 -19.97
N TYR A 63 -13.46 -3.33 -19.69
CA TYR A 63 -14.14 -3.73 -18.45
C TYR A 63 -13.27 -3.46 -17.23
N ALA A 64 -12.00 -3.89 -17.23
CA ALA A 64 -11.08 -3.64 -16.12
C ALA A 64 -10.87 -2.14 -15.87
N LEU A 65 -10.79 -1.33 -16.93
CA LEU A 65 -10.72 0.12 -16.80
C LEU A 65 -11.98 0.71 -16.13
N ALA A 66 -13.17 0.19 -16.44
CA ALA A 66 -14.44 0.68 -15.88
C ALA A 66 -14.66 0.30 -14.40
N MET A 67 -13.93 -0.69 -13.87
CA MET A 67 -13.99 -1.05 -12.45
C MET A 67 -13.14 -0.12 -11.58
N VAL A 68 -12.22 0.63 -12.17
CA VAL A 68 -11.43 1.66 -11.49
C VAL A 68 -12.37 2.85 -11.23
N THR A 69 -12.66 3.12 -9.96
CA THR A 69 -13.64 4.14 -9.51
C THR A 69 -12.98 5.48 -9.28
#